data_AF-A0A9R1XJN9-F1
#
_entry.id   AF-A0A9R1XJN9-F1
#
_cell.length_a   1.000
_cell.length_b   1.000
_cell.length_c   1.000
_cell.angle_alpha   90.00
_cell.angle_beta   90.00
_cell.angle_gamma   90.00
#
_symmetry.space_group_name_H-M   'P 1'
#
loop_
_entity.id
_entity.type
_entity.pdbx_description
1 polymer ?
#
loop_
_entity_poly.entity_id
_entity_poly.type
_entity_poly.pdbx_seq_one_letter_code
_entity_poly.pdbx_strand_id
1 'polypeptide(L)'
;MQDNMVNQHLVKQHIFSFWLNQRGKEGEGGEIIFGGVDPNHYKGVHTFVPVTQKGYWQFDMDDVLIGGQSTGFCKNKCAAIVDSGTALLAGPTSVITQINHAIGAQGIVTEACNGFVSNFGHIIFGLLSTFVYNFQFPHQNLLEVPVNTKTICPFIGFCFLDGDHEVSIGIESVVDRSDGVSHPSVTAPNCLLCKAIVGLMHKMIANNNTQEMILKTLGNLCKLVPVPVEESMVDCARLSSMPSISFTIGGKEFELLPNEYILKTGEGEDAHCFSGFMPLDIPPPRGPHWILGDLFMRRYHTVFDYGNLRVGFAEAA
;
A
#
# COMPACT_ATOMS: atom_id res chain seq x y z
N MET A 1 -16.37 28.77 -5.36
CA MET A 1 -17.75 28.52 -5.83
C MET A 1 -18.74 28.63 -4.68
N GLN A 2 -18.58 27.85 -3.60
CA GLN A 2 -19.44 27.91 -2.41
C GLN A 2 -19.63 29.34 -1.87
N ASP A 3 -18.54 30.09 -1.68
CA ASP A 3 -18.60 31.47 -1.20
C ASP A 3 -19.46 32.36 -2.09
N ASN A 4 -19.38 32.20 -3.42
CA ASN A 4 -20.20 32.97 -4.34
C ASN A 4 -21.68 32.60 -4.22
N MET A 5 -22.03 31.32 -4.08
CA MET A 5 -23.42 30.88 -3.90
C MET A 5 -24.00 31.39 -2.59
N VAL A 6 -23.21 31.38 -1.52
CA VAL A 6 -23.57 31.94 -0.21
C VAL A 6 -23.77 33.46 -0.33
N ASN A 7 -22.79 34.18 -0.90
CA ASN A 7 -22.86 35.64 -1.04
C ASN A 7 -24.00 36.10 -1.95
N GLN A 8 -24.36 35.31 -2.96
CA GLN A 8 -25.47 35.57 -3.88
C GLN A 8 -26.82 35.05 -3.35
N HIS A 9 -26.87 34.51 -2.13
CA HIS A 9 -28.09 34.02 -1.48
C HIS A 9 -28.79 32.91 -2.29
N LEU A 10 -28.02 32.08 -3.00
CA LEU A 10 -28.53 30.99 -3.83
C LEU A 10 -28.76 29.69 -3.04
N VAL A 11 -28.30 29.63 -1.79
CA VAL A 11 -28.39 28.45 -0.91
C VAL A 11 -29.10 28.82 0.40
N LYS A 12 -29.97 27.92 0.88
CA LYS A 12 -30.75 28.13 2.12
C LYS A 12 -29.89 28.02 3.38
N GLN A 13 -28.91 27.13 3.37
CA GLN A 13 -27.99 26.88 4.47
C GLN A 13 -26.56 26.96 3.97
N HIS A 14 -25.61 27.31 4.84
CA HIS A 14 -24.19 27.37 4.49
C HIS A 14 -23.55 26.00 4.63
N ILE A 15 -24.15 24.99 3.98
CA ILE A 15 -23.68 23.61 3.98
C ILE A 15 -23.70 23.07 2.55
N PHE A 16 -22.96 22.01 2.31
CA PHE A 16 -23.18 21.12 1.17
C PHE A 16 -22.92 19.68 1.58
N SER A 17 -23.49 18.73 0.85
CA SER A 17 -23.38 17.32 1.21
C SER A 17 -23.20 16.44 -0.01
N PHE A 18 -22.58 15.28 0.23
CA PHE A 18 -22.33 14.25 -0.77
C PHE A 18 -22.97 12.95 -0.33
N TRP A 19 -23.70 12.36 -1.26
CA TRP A 19 -24.04 10.95 -1.28
C TRP A 19 -23.39 10.33 -2.52
N LEU A 20 -22.62 9.28 -2.34
CA LEU A 20 -22.01 8.56 -3.45
C LEU A 20 -22.56 7.13 -3.43
N ASN A 21 -23.17 6.68 -4.52
CA ASN A 21 -23.75 5.35 -4.57
C ASN A 21 -22.67 4.26 -4.40
N GLN A 22 -23.03 3.07 -3.93
CA GLN A 22 -22.07 1.98 -3.81
C GLN A 22 -21.62 1.49 -5.19
N ARG A 23 -20.36 1.06 -5.28
CA ARG A 23 -19.81 0.53 -6.53
C ARG A 23 -20.54 -0.74 -6.95
N GLY A 24 -20.86 -0.86 -8.23
CA GLY A 24 -21.56 -2.02 -8.79
C GLY A 24 -23.06 -2.07 -8.54
N LYS A 25 -23.65 -1.03 -7.92
CA LYS A 25 -25.10 -0.85 -7.90
C LYS A 25 -25.57 -0.14 -9.17
N GLU A 26 -26.66 -0.63 -9.76
CA GLU A 26 -27.36 0.04 -10.84
C GLU A 26 -28.05 1.33 -10.33
N GLY A 27 -28.20 2.33 -11.21
CA GLY A 27 -28.87 3.59 -10.92
C GLY A 27 -27.93 4.79 -10.91
N GLU A 28 -28.31 5.84 -10.17
CA GLU A 28 -27.57 7.09 -10.08
C GLU A 28 -26.20 6.89 -9.41
N GLY A 29 -25.15 7.53 -9.93
CA GLY A 29 -23.79 7.35 -9.41
C GLY A 29 -23.53 8.04 -8.06
N GLY A 30 -24.33 9.05 -7.73
CA GLY A 30 -24.22 9.88 -6.54
C GLY A 30 -24.93 11.23 -6.73
N GLU A 31 -25.05 11.99 -5.66
CA GLU A 31 -25.67 13.31 -5.61
C GLU A 31 -24.83 14.26 -4.75
N ILE A 32 -24.75 15.52 -5.19
CA ILE A 32 -24.23 16.62 -4.39
C ILE A 32 -25.35 17.65 -4.18
N ILE A 33 -25.58 18.01 -2.92
CA ILE A 33 -26.57 19.04 -2.56
C ILE A 33 -25.85 20.26 -2.02
N PHE A 34 -26.06 21.41 -2.65
CA PHE A 34 -25.67 22.71 -2.12
C PHE A 34 -26.83 23.31 -1.33
N GLY A 35 -26.58 23.69 -0.08
CA GLY A 35 -27.54 24.36 0.79
C GLY A 35 -28.48 23.46 1.57
N GLY A 36 -28.18 22.15 1.66
CA GLY A 36 -29.03 21.18 2.36
C GLY A 36 -28.41 19.78 2.44
N VAL A 37 -29.26 18.85 2.88
CA VAL A 37 -29.03 17.40 2.95
C VAL A 37 -30.33 16.70 2.54
N ASP A 38 -30.26 15.57 1.84
CA ASP A 38 -31.42 14.71 1.60
C ASP A 38 -31.46 13.61 2.68
N PRO A 39 -32.51 13.56 3.53
CA PRO A 39 -32.66 12.50 4.53
C PRO A 39 -32.81 11.09 3.95
N ASN A 40 -33.09 10.93 2.66
CA ASN A 40 -33.16 9.63 2.01
C ASN A 40 -31.79 9.02 1.75
N HIS A 41 -30.71 9.81 1.81
CA HIS A 41 -29.35 9.38 1.45
C HIS A 41 -28.49 8.96 2.65
N TYR A 42 -29.03 9.00 3.87
CA TYR A 42 -28.31 8.55 5.06
C TYR A 42 -29.23 7.95 6.13
N LYS A 43 -28.61 7.20 7.05
CA LYS A 43 -29.27 6.58 8.20
C LYS A 43 -28.69 7.13 9.50
N GLY A 44 -29.55 7.30 10.49
CA GLY A 44 -29.16 7.78 11.82
C GLY A 44 -28.79 9.27 11.82
N VAL A 45 -27.81 9.63 12.65
CA VAL A 45 -27.37 11.01 12.87
C VAL A 45 -25.90 11.18 12.48
N HIS A 46 -25.57 12.35 11.92
CA HIS A 46 -24.18 12.69 11.61
C HIS A 46 -23.37 12.92 12.88
N THR A 47 -22.19 12.31 12.93
CA THR A 47 -21.16 12.66 13.91
C THR A 47 -20.35 13.81 13.34
N PHE A 48 -20.44 14.97 13.98
CA PHE A 48 -19.72 16.18 13.55
C PHE A 48 -18.41 16.37 14.29
N VAL A 49 -17.37 16.71 13.55
CA VAL A 49 -16.04 17.11 14.07
C VAL A 49 -15.65 18.49 13.54
N PRO A 50 -15.04 19.36 14.37
CA PRO A 50 -14.67 20.70 13.96
C PRO A 50 -13.50 20.68 12.97
N VAL A 51 -13.49 21.63 12.05
CA VAL A 51 -12.36 21.86 11.15
C VAL A 51 -11.20 22.44 11.97
N THR A 52 -10.03 21.81 11.89
CA THR A 52 -8.83 22.19 12.67
C THR A 52 -7.94 23.17 11.93
N GLN A 53 -7.92 23.12 10.58
CA GLN A 53 -7.13 24.04 9.76
C GLN A 53 -7.94 24.56 8.57
N LYS A 54 -8.25 25.86 8.57
CA LYS A 54 -8.90 26.53 7.43
C LYS A 54 -8.02 26.49 6.18
N GLY A 55 -8.65 26.18 5.04
CA GLY A 55 -7.98 25.93 3.76
C GLY A 55 -8.21 24.50 3.27
N TYR A 56 -8.41 23.57 4.19
CA TYR A 56 -8.81 22.19 3.93
C TYR A 56 -10.03 21.83 4.78
N TRP A 57 -10.78 20.81 4.37
CA TRP A 57 -11.77 20.16 5.23
C TRP A 57 -11.09 19.16 6.15
N GLN A 58 -10.14 19.68 6.93
CA GLN A 58 -9.27 18.94 7.82
C GLN A 58 -9.84 18.91 9.23
N PHE A 59 -9.77 17.75 9.89
CA PHE A 59 -10.21 17.55 11.28
C PHE A 59 -9.27 16.59 12.01
N ASP A 60 -9.38 16.56 13.34
CA ASP A 60 -8.67 15.60 14.18
C ASP A 60 -9.34 14.21 14.10
N MET A 61 -8.53 13.19 13.87
CA MET A 61 -8.90 11.78 13.88
C MET A 61 -8.18 11.06 15.02
N ASP A 62 -8.90 10.22 15.75
CA ASP A 62 -8.45 9.66 17.01
C ASP A 62 -7.59 8.40 16.83
N ASP A 63 -8.02 7.45 16.01
CA ASP A 63 -7.26 6.21 15.77
C ASP A 63 -7.60 5.53 14.44
N VAL A 64 -6.76 4.56 14.06
CA VAL A 64 -7.02 3.60 12.97
C VAL A 64 -6.89 2.19 13.52
N LEU A 65 -7.92 1.38 13.29
CA LEU A 65 -8.07 0.01 13.78
C LEU A 65 -8.01 -0.97 12.62
N ILE A 66 -7.30 -2.09 12.80
CA ILE A 66 -7.24 -3.22 11.87
C ILE A 66 -7.86 -4.43 12.56
N GLY A 67 -9.02 -4.89 12.11
CA GLY A 67 -9.75 -5.98 12.75
C GLY A 67 -10.07 -5.71 14.22
N GLY A 68 -10.41 -4.46 14.53
CA GLY A 68 -10.68 -3.99 15.90
C GLY A 68 -9.44 -3.74 16.78
N GLN A 69 -8.21 -3.94 16.27
CA GLN A 69 -6.99 -3.66 17.02
C GLN A 69 -6.35 -2.33 16.60
N SER A 70 -5.98 -1.51 17.57
CA SER A 70 -5.29 -0.24 17.34
C SER A 70 -3.95 -0.42 16.64
N THR A 71 -3.71 0.40 15.62
CA THR A 71 -2.39 0.51 14.96
C THR A 71 -1.37 1.23 15.86
N GLY A 72 -1.83 1.95 16.89
CA GLY A 72 -1.00 2.71 17.81
C GLY A 72 -0.29 3.91 17.19
N PHE A 73 -0.52 4.21 15.91
CA PHE A 73 0.14 5.29 15.18
C PHE A 73 -0.48 6.65 15.53
N CYS A 74 -1.81 6.73 15.57
CA CYS A 74 -2.54 7.96 15.85
C CYS A 74 -2.74 8.23 17.35
N LYS A 75 -1.86 7.72 18.24
CA LYS A 75 -1.97 7.92 19.71
C LYS A 75 -2.09 9.39 20.13
N ASN A 76 -1.46 10.30 19.40
CA ASN A 76 -1.52 11.74 19.63
C ASN A 76 -2.48 12.46 18.67
N LYS A 77 -3.48 11.73 18.16
CA LYS A 77 -4.34 12.09 17.04
C LYS A 77 -3.58 12.23 15.72
N CYS A 78 -4.27 11.91 14.64
CA CYS A 78 -3.84 12.20 13.28
C CYS A 78 -4.72 13.33 12.72
N ALA A 79 -4.20 14.09 11.76
CA ALA A 79 -5.07 14.93 10.95
C ALA A 79 -5.72 14.06 9.87
N ALA A 80 -6.95 14.36 9.49
CA ALA A 80 -7.62 13.75 8.35
C ALA A 80 -8.29 14.83 7.51
N ILE A 81 -8.23 14.69 6.19
CA ILE A 81 -8.93 15.51 5.21
C ILE A 81 -9.93 14.62 4.52
N VAL A 82 -11.19 15.03 4.44
CA VAL A 82 -12.14 14.36 3.54
C VAL A 82 -12.08 15.05 2.17
N ASP A 83 -11.88 14.27 1.12
CA ASP A 83 -11.57 14.79 -0.21
C ASP A 83 -12.31 14.00 -1.30
N SER A 84 -13.41 14.56 -1.80
CA SER A 84 -14.19 13.99 -2.90
C SER A 84 -13.45 14.00 -4.25
N GLY A 85 -12.27 14.64 -4.33
CA GLY A 85 -11.40 14.62 -5.51
C GLY A 85 -10.47 13.40 -5.55
N THR A 86 -10.38 12.65 -4.46
CA THR A 86 -9.50 11.48 -4.32
C THR A 86 -10.32 10.20 -4.23
N ALA A 87 -10.01 9.21 -5.07
CA ALA A 87 -10.74 7.94 -5.05
C ALA A 87 -10.31 7.02 -3.88
N LEU A 88 -9.02 7.04 -3.50
CA LEU A 88 -8.40 6.11 -2.56
C LEU A 88 -8.37 6.66 -1.13
N LEU A 89 -8.00 5.80 -0.18
CA LEU A 89 -7.63 6.18 1.18
C LEU A 89 -6.12 6.39 1.22
N ALA A 90 -5.65 7.60 1.51
CA ALA A 90 -4.23 7.86 1.65
C ALA A 90 -3.84 8.02 3.11
N GLY A 91 -2.71 7.46 3.53
CA GLY A 91 -2.27 7.56 4.92
C GLY A 91 -0.80 7.20 5.13
N PRO A 92 -0.30 7.32 6.37
CA PRO A 92 1.11 7.09 6.69
C PRO A 92 1.58 5.70 6.27
N THR A 93 2.74 5.62 5.62
CA THR A 93 3.27 4.37 5.04
C THR A 93 3.37 3.25 6.06
N SER A 94 3.70 3.57 7.32
CA SER A 94 3.79 2.60 8.41
C SER A 94 2.46 1.93 8.77
N VAL A 95 1.33 2.64 8.62
CA VAL A 95 -0.01 2.09 8.85
C VAL A 95 -0.49 1.36 7.61
N ILE A 96 -0.28 1.92 6.41
CA ILE A 96 -0.65 1.26 5.16
C ILE A 96 0.09 -0.08 5.00
N THR A 97 1.36 -0.15 5.41
CA THR A 97 2.12 -1.42 5.43
C THR A 97 1.46 -2.46 6.34
N GLN A 98 0.97 -2.06 7.52
CA GLN A 98 0.26 -2.97 8.42
C GLN A 98 -1.05 -3.45 7.82
N ILE A 99 -1.83 -2.54 7.20
CA ILE A 99 -3.08 -2.87 6.51
C ILE A 99 -2.80 -3.86 5.37
N ASN A 100 -1.85 -3.54 4.48
CA ASN A 100 -1.46 -4.39 3.36
C ASN A 100 -1.03 -5.78 3.82
N HIS A 101 -0.25 -5.89 4.89
CA HIS A 101 0.10 -7.19 5.48
C HIS A 101 -1.13 -7.95 6.00
N ALA A 102 -2.07 -7.27 6.66
CA ALA A 102 -3.26 -7.89 7.24
C ALA A 102 -4.27 -8.37 6.18
N ILE A 103 -4.41 -7.64 5.07
CA ILE A 103 -5.29 -8.02 3.94
C ILE A 103 -4.61 -8.98 2.95
N GLY A 104 -3.31 -9.26 3.14
CA GLY A 104 -2.53 -10.13 2.26
C GLY A 104 -2.17 -9.49 0.91
N ALA A 105 -2.10 -8.15 0.86
CA ALA A 105 -1.60 -7.44 -0.31
C ALA A 105 -0.11 -7.71 -0.51
N GLN A 106 0.28 -7.99 -1.75
CA GLN A 106 1.67 -8.23 -2.13
C GLN A 106 2.05 -7.23 -3.23
N GLY A 107 3.19 -6.56 -3.08
CA GLY A 107 3.83 -5.80 -4.16
C GLY A 107 4.46 -6.73 -5.18
N ILE A 108 4.71 -6.28 -6.41
CA ILE A 108 5.45 -7.06 -7.43
C ILE A 108 6.83 -7.41 -6.88
N VAL A 109 7.46 -6.49 -6.14
CA VAL A 109 8.75 -6.76 -5.48
C VAL A 109 8.61 -7.78 -4.35
N THR A 110 7.53 -7.74 -3.57
CA THR A 110 7.26 -8.72 -2.50
C THR A 110 6.98 -10.11 -3.09
N GLU A 111 6.22 -10.20 -4.17
CA GLU A 111 5.93 -11.44 -4.88
C GLU A 111 7.19 -11.99 -5.56
N ALA A 112 7.98 -11.14 -6.21
CA ALA A 112 9.28 -11.53 -6.75
C ALA A 112 10.23 -12.03 -5.65
N CYS A 113 10.23 -11.39 -4.47
CA CYS A 113 11.00 -11.83 -3.30
C CYS A 113 10.53 -13.19 -2.77
N ASN A 114 9.23 -13.34 -2.56
CA ASN A 114 8.65 -14.60 -2.07
C ASN A 114 8.87 -15.73 -3.07
N GLY A 115 8.65 -15.48 -4.38
CA GLY A 115 8.93 -16.41 -5.45
C GLY A 115 10.40 -16.78 -5.52
N PHE A 116 11.31 -15.82 -5.35
CA PHE A 116 12.75 -16.07 -5.30
C PHE A 116 13.13 -16.98 -4.12
N VAL A 117 12.68 -16.65 -2.91
CA VAL A 117 12.98 -17.45 -1.71
C VAL A 117 12.38 -18.85 -1.82
N SER A 118 11.14 -18.98 -2.32
CA SER A 118 10.46 -20.26 -2.49
C SER A 118 11.15 -21.16 -3.52
N ASN A 119 11.50 -20.60 -4.69
CA ASN A 119 12.00 -21.39 -5.81
C ASN A 119 13.51 -21.65 -5.73
N PHE A 120 14.29 -20.69 -5.21
CA PHE A 120 15.76 -20.75 -5.22
C PHE A 120 16.38 -20.87 -3.83
N GLY A 121 15.64 -20.60 -2.75
CA GLY A 121 16.20 -20.54 -1.40
C GLY A 121 16.90 -21.82 -0.95
N HIS A 122 16.32 -23.00 -1.24
CA HIS A 122 16.95 -24.28 -0.92
C HIS A 122 18.24 -24.53 -1.72
N ILE A 123 18.25 -24.17 -3.00
CA ILE A 123 19.40 -24.32 -3.90
C ILE A 123 20.54 -23.42 -3.43
N ILE A 124 20.24 -22.13 -3.18
CA ILE A 124 21.22 -21.14 -2.71
C ILE A 124 21.80 -21.56 -1.36
N PHE A 125 20.98 -22.05 -0.43
CA PHE A 125 21.47 -22.57 0.85
C PHE A 125 22.48 -23.70 0.62
N GLY A 126 22.15 -24.68 -0.23
CA GLY A 126 23.06 -25.78 -0.56
C GLY A 126 24.40 -25.29 -1.13
N LEU A 127 24.37 -24.38 -2.10
CA LEU A 127 25.55 -23.79 -2.73
C LEU A 127 26.42 -23.00 -1.74
N LEU A 128 25.81 -22.23 -0.85
CA LEU A 128 26.51 -21.46 0.18
C LEU A 128 27.07 -22.36 1.28
N SER A 129 26.35 -23.41 1.69
CA SER A 129 26.84 -24.38 2.67
C SER A 129 28.04 -25.15 2.14
N THR A 130 28.06 -25.55 0.87
CA THR A 130 29.25 -26.19 0.28
C THR A 130 30.48 -25.28 0.28
N PHE A 131 30.29 -23.97 0.07
CA PHE A 131 31.34 -22.97 0.14
C PHE A 131 31.83 -22.70 1.56
N VAL A 132 30.91 -22.58 2.53
CA VAL A 132 31.25 -22.31 3.94
C VAL A 132 31.91 -23.52 4.63
N TYR A 133 31.46 -24.72 4.31
CA TYR A 133 31.95 -25.96 4.95
C TYR A 133 33.05 -26.68 4.15
N ASN A 134 33.58 -26.08 3.07
CA ASN A 134 34.65 -26.63 2.22
C ASN A 134 34.41 -28.10 1.84
N PHE A 135 33.21 -28.41 1.33
CA PHE A 135 32.91 -29.77 0.88
C PHE A 135 33.56 -30.03 -0.48
N GLN A 136 34.76 -30.61 -0.50
CA GLN A 136 35.45 -31.04 -1.71
C GLN A 136 34.68 -32.21 -2.34
N PHE A 137 34.08 -32.02 -3.52
CA PHE A 137 33.49 -33.13 -4.27
C PHE A 137 34.61 -34.05 -4.79
N PRO A 138 34.62 -35.35 -4.44
CA PRO A 138 35.58 -36.28 -5.03
C PRO A 138 35.07 -36.66 -6.43
N HIS A 139 35.84 -36.29 -7.45
CA HIS A 139 35.68 -36.58 -8.88
C HIS A 139 34.61 -35.79 -9.65
N GLN A 140 35.04 -34.71 -10.33
CA GLN A 140 34.96 -34.57 -11.80
C GLN A 140 35.68 -33.30 -12.29
N ASN A 141 36.51 -33.46 -13.33
CA ASN A 141 37.14 -32.36 -14.08
C ASN A 141 36.09 -31.61 -14.93
N LEU A 142 35.37 -30.69 -14.31
CA LEU A 142 34.65 -29.60 -14.97
C LEU A 142 35.20 -28.31 -14.36
N LEU A 143 35.45 -27.29 -15.19
CA LEU A 143 36.03 -26.00 -14.76
C LEU A 143 35.44 -25.57 -13.41
N GLU A 144 36.27 -25.56 -12.36
CA GLU A 144 35.90 -25.09 -11.03
C GLU A 144 35.66 -23.59 -11.09
N VAL A 145 34.43 -23.18 -11.40
CA VAL A 145 34.00 -21.81 -11.10
C VAL A 145 33.79 -21.75 -9.60
N PRO A 146 34.57 -20.97 -8.82
CA PRO A 146 34.37 -20.87 -7.39
C PRO A 146 32.99 -20.28 -7.13
N VAL A 147 32.08 -21.11 -6.62
CA VAL A 147 30.74 -20.68 -6.23
C VAL A 147 30.86 -19.91 -4.92
N ASN A 148 30.69 -18.60 -4.98
CA ASN A 148 30.74 -17.69 -3.85
C ASN A 148 29.57 -16.71 -3.95
N THR A 149 29.42 -15.81 -2.97
CA THR A 149 28.30 -14.86 -2.91
C THR A 149 28.15 -13.97 -4.15
N LYS A 150 29.23 -13.76 -4.94
CA LYS A 150 29.23 -12.97 -6.18
C LYS A 150 28.89 -13.78 -7.44
N THR A 151 29.05 -15.11 -7.42
CA THR A 151 28.83 -15.95 -8.61
C THR A 151 27.47 -16.65 -8.61
N ILE A 152 26.80 -16.74 -7.45
CA ILE A 152 25.49 -17.37 -7.32
C ILE A 152 24.42 -16.66 -8.16
N CYS A 153 24.26 -15.34 -8.04
CA CYS A 153 23.20 -14.61 -8.75
C CYS A 153 23.32 -14.67 -10.27
N PRO A 154 24.53 -14.56 -10.86
CA PRO A 154 24.75 -14.89 -12.27
C PRO A 154 24.46 -16.34 -12.63
N PHE A 155 24.87 -17.29 -11.79
CA PHE A 155 24.67 -18.73 -12.03
C PHE A 155 23.19 -19.12 -12.13
N ILE A 156 22.33 -18.52 -11.30
CA ILE A 156 20.88 -18.73 -11.35
C ILE A 156 20.16 -17.81 -12.35
N GLY A 157 20.89 -17.00 -13.12
CA GLY A 157 20.34 -16.15 -14.19
C GLY A 157 19.68 -14.85 -13.74
N PHE A 158 19.93 -14.41 -12.50
CA PHE A 158 19.35 -13.17 -11.95
C PHE A 158 20.22 -11.93 -12.18
N CYS A 159 21.49 -12.10 -12.55
CA CYS A 159 22.43 -11.02 -12.89
C CYS A 159 23.25 -11.42 -14.14
N PHE A 160 23.75 -10.44 -14.89
CA PHE A 160 24.74 -10.66 -15.96
C PHE A 160 26.14 -10.24 -15.49
N LEU A 161 27.16 -10.91 -16.03
CA LEU A 161 28.57 -10.56 -15.81
C LEU A 161 29.09 -9.80 -17.05
N ASP A 162 29.61 -8.59 -16.84
CA ASP A 162 30.41 -7.83 -17.81
C ASP A 162 31.84 -7.71 -17.27
N GLY A 163 32.72 -8.64 -17.69
CA GLY A 163 34.05 -8.78 -17.10
C GLY A 163 33.99 -9.13 -15.60
N ASP A 164 34.62 -8.32 -14.75
CA ASP A 164 34.58 -8.43 -13.28
C ASP A 164 33.39 -7.69 -12.63
N HIS A 165 32.57 -7.02 -13.43
CA HIS A 165 31.46 -6.20 -12.96
C HIS A 165 30.11 -6.86 -13.27
N GLU A 166 29.28 -7.04 -12.25
CA GLU A 166 27.90 -7.49 -12.44
C GLU A 166 27.04 -6.31 -12.91
N VAL A 167 26.56 -6.36 -14.15
CA VAL A 167 25.81 -5.28 -14.81
C VAL A 167 24.37 -5.70 -15.09
N SER A 168 23.46 -4.73 -15.02
CA SER A 168 22.05 -4.88 -15.39
C SER A 168 21.82 -4.38 -16.82
N ILE A 169 21.01 -5.08 -17.64
CA ILE A 169 20.62 -4.61 -18.98
C ILE A 169 19.43 -3.65 -18.86
N GLY A 170 19.55 -2.47 -19.46
CA GLY A 170 18.43 -1.60 -19.80
C GLY A 170 18.08 -1.70 -21.28
N ILE A 171 16.79 -1.69 -21.62
CA ILE A 171 16.34 -1.34 -22.98
C ILE A 171 16.27 0.18 -23.03
N GLU A 172 17.05 0.80 -23.91
CA GLU A 172 17.05 2.25 -24.14
C GLU A 172 15.65 2.69 -24.59
N SER A 173 15.02 3.63 -23.86
CA SER A 173 13.87 4.35 -24.39
C SER A 173 14.37 5.35 -25.43
N VAL A 174 13.64 5.53 -26.54
CA VAL A 174 14.04 6.34 -27.70
C VAL A 174 14.18 7.84 -27.37
N VAL A 175 13.86 8.26 -26.14
CA VAL A 175 13.79 9.67 -25.71
C VAL A 175 15.13 10.21 -25.16
N ASP A 176 16.06 9.35 -24.71
CA ASP A 176 17.30 9.76 -24.03
C ASP A 176 18.55 9.77 -24.94
N ARG A 177 18.39 10.08 -26.22
CA ARG A 177 19.50 10.01 -27.20
C ARG A 177 20.46 11.19 -27.22
N SER A 178 20.46 12.03 -26.19
CA SER A 178 21.35 13.19 -26.09
C SER A 178 21.85 13.35 -24.66
N ASP A 179 22.85 12.55 -24.33
CA ASP A 179 24.09 12.97 -23.66
C ASP A 179 24.77 11.71 -23.11
N GLY A 180 26.02 11.46 -23.52
CA GLY A 180 26.80 10.26 -23.21
C GLY A 180 27.24 10.14 -21.75
N VAL A 181 26.31 10.36 -20.81
CA VAL A 181 26.48 10.17 -19.37
C VAL A 181 25.45 9.15 -18.94
N SER A 182 25.91 7.94 -18.63
CA SER A 182 25.10 6.85 -18.10
C SER A 182 24.58 7.20 -16.70
N HIS A 183 23.43 7.87 -16.65
CA HIS A 183 22.64 7.96 -15.42
C HIS A 183 22.07 6.56 -15.11
N PRO A 184 22.20 6.05 -13.87
CA PRO A 184 21.67 4.75 -13.51
C PRO A 184 20.14 4.86 -13.42
N SER A 185 19.48 4.64 -14.56
CA SER A 185 18.04 4.48 -14.66
C SER A 185 17.61 3.15 -14.03
N VAL A 186 16.48 3.19 -13.36
CA VAL A 186 15.87 2.13 -12.56
C VAL A 186 15.54 0.93 -13.46
N THR A 187 16.33 -0.15 -13.42
CA THR A 187 15.89 -1.56 -13.65
C THR A 187 17.05 -2.59 -13.60
N ALA A 188 17.16 -3.32 -12.49
CA ALA A 188 16.80 -4.74 -12.42
C ALA A 188 16.57 -5.11 -10.95
N PRO A 189 15.33 -4.96 -10.45
CA PRO A 189 14.96 -5.30 -9.09
C PRO A 189 15.42 -6.72 -8.70
N ASN A 190 15.38 -7.65 -9.66
CA ASN A 190 15.71 -9.06 -9.49
C ASN A 190 17.20 -9.31 -9.16
N CYS A 191 18.13 -8.59 -9.79
CA CYS A 191 19.56 -8.76 -9.52
C CYS A 191 19.92 -8.22 -8.13
N LEU A 192 19.43 -7.02 -7.79
CA LEU A 192 19.66 -6.41 -6.47
C LEU A 192 19.04 -7.25 -5.34
N LEU A 193 17.82 -7.74 -5.56
CA LEU A 193 17.10 -8.62 -4.64
C LEU A 193 17.86 -9.94 -4.43
N CYS A 194 18.34 -10.58 -5.50
CA CYS A 194 19.14 -11.78 -5.39
C CYS A 194 20.38 -11.55 -4.53
N LYS A 195 21.15 -10.48 -4.79
CA LYS A 195 22.38 -10.18 -4.03
C LYS A 195 22.10 -9.94 -2.55
N ALA A 196 21.02 -9.22 -2.23
CA ALA A 196 20.61 -8.98 -0.86
C ALA A 196 20.28 -10.28 -0.13
N ILE A 197 19.48 -11.16 -0.75
CA ILE A 197 19.08 -12.46 -0.18
C ILE A 197 20.28 -13.39 -0.01
N VAL A 198 21.12 -13.53 -1.04
CA VAL A 198 22.36 -14.35 -0.99
C VAL A 198 23.29 -13.86 0.12
N GLY A 199 23.48 -12.54 0.25
CA GLY A 199 24.32 -11.94 1.29
C GLY A 199 23.79 -12.19 2.71
N LEU A 200 22.48 -12.01 2.91
CA LEU A 200 21.83 -12.31 4.20
C LEU A 200 21.88 -13.80 4.54
N MET A 201 21.59 -14.67 3.57
CA MET A 201 21.64 -16.12 3.74
C MET A 201 23.07 -16.58 4.11
N HIS A 202 24.09 -16.08 3.42
CA HIS A 202 25.49 -16.39 3.73
C HIS A 202 25.86 -15.99 5.17
N LYS A 203 25.46 -14.79 5.60
CA LYS A 203 25.69 -14.31 6.97
C LYS A 203 25.00 -15.19 8.01
N MET A 204 23.78 -15.65 7.75
CA MET A 204 23.05 -16.52 8.68
C MET A 204 23.62 -17.94 8.73
N ILE A 205 24.09 -18.48 7.60
CA ILE A 205 24.80 -19.76 7.55
C ILE A 205 26.09 -19.69 8.37
N ALA A 206 26.87 -18.62 8.22
CA ALA A 206 28.10 -18.41 8.99
C ALA A 206 27.84 -18.31 10.52
N ASN A 207 26.62 -17.98 10.93
CA ASN A 207 26.18 -17.96 12.32
C ASN A 207 25.55 -19.29 12.78
N ASN A 208 25.70 -20.38 12.02
CA ASN A 208 25.15 -21.72 12.32
C ASN A 208 23.61 -21.77 12.43
N ASN A 209 22.89 -20.89 11.75
CA ASN A 209 21.42 -20.98 11.70
C ASN A 209 20.98 -22.15 10.80
N THR A 210 19.86 -22.81 11.15
CA THR A 210 19.30 -23.90 10.34
C THR A 210 18.66 -23.38 9.06
N GLN A 211 18.60 -24.22 8.03
CA GLN A 211 17.97 -23.90 6.74
C GLN A 211 16.52 -23.43 6.91
N GLU A 212 15.71 -24.14 7.70
CA GLU A 212 14.32 -23.75 7.97
C GLU A 212 14.21 -22.37 8.62
N MET A 213 15.08 -22.08 9.61
CA MET A 213 15.08 -20.78 10.28
C MET A 213 15.46 -19.67 9.30
N ILE A 214 16.45 -19.91 8.45
CA ILE A 214 16.91 -18.94 7.44
C ILE A 214 15.81 -18.63 6.43
N LEU A 215 15.20 -19.65 5.83
CA LEU A 215 14.14 -19.47 4.84
C LEU A 215 12.92 -18.78 5.44
N LYS A 216 12.54 -19.12 6.68
CA LYS A 216 11.47 -18.44 7.41
C LYS A 216 11.78 -16.97 7.67
N THR A 217 13.01 -16.64 8.10
CA THR A 217 13.43 -15.26 8.32
C THR A 217 13.44 -14.46 7.01
N LEU A 218 13.95 -15.03 5.92
CA LEU A 218 13.97 -14.38 4.61
C LEU A 218 12.55 -14.12 4.08
N GLY A 219 11.63 -15.10 4.22
CA GLY A 219 10.22 -14.91 3.87
C GLY A 219 9.55 -13.81 4.70
N ASN A 220 9.89 -13.69 5.99
CA ASN A 220 9.40 -12.59 6.81
C ASN A 220 10.00 -11.23 6.41
N LEU A 221 11.25 -11.19 5.96
CA LEU A 221 11.87 -9.96 5.44
C LEU A 221 11.26 -9.53 4.09
N CYS A 222 10.89 -10.47 3.21
CA CYS A 222 10.18 -10.16 1.96
C CYS A 222 8.86 -9.39 2.21
N LYS A 223 8.18 -9.67 3.33
CA LYS A 223 6.95 -8.96 3.74
C LYS A 223 7.18 -7.53 4.23
N LEU A 224 8.42 -7.16 4.55
CA LEU A 224 8.80 -5.81 4.97
C LEU A 224 9.26 -4.94 3.80
N VAL A 225 9.32 -5.48 2.59
CA VAL A 225 9.66 -4.72 1.39
C VAL A 225 8.52 -3.73 1.11
N PRO A 226 8.81 -2.41 1.01
CA PRO A 226 7.79 -1.41 0.72
C PRO A 226 7.13 -1.72 -0.63
N VAL A 227 5.82 -1.86 -0.62
CA VAL A 227 5.01 -2.03 -1.83
C VAL A 227 4.90 -0.67 -2.52
N PRO A 228 5.36 -0.52 -3.78
CA PRO A 228 5.07 0.67 -4.56
C PRO A 228 3.55 0.89 -4.65
N VAL A 229 3.12 2.15 -4.67
CA VAL A 229 1.70 2.57 -4.66
C VAL A 229 0.87 1.83 -5.73
N GLU A 230 1.44 1.55 -6.90
CA GLU A 230 0.75 0.92 -8.03
C GLU A 230 0.61 -0.61 -7.91
N GLU A 231 1.12 -1.23 -6.85
CA GLU A 231 1.29 -2.69 -6.78
C GLU A 231 0.62 -3.35 -5.57
N SER A 232 -0.40 -2.73 -4.94
CA SER A 232 -1.06 -3.38 -3.79
C SER A 232 -2.15 -4.39 -4.22
N MET A 233 -1.78 -5.36 -5.07
CA MET A 233 -2.69 -6.43 -5.50
C MET A 233 -3.04 -7.37 -4.35
N VAL A 234 -4.30 -7.80 -4.30
CA VAL A 234 -4.81 -8.77 -3.32
C VAL A 234 -5.53 -9.90 -4.05
N ASP A 235 -5.56 -11.07 -3.40
CA ASP A 235 -6.35 -12.20 -3.89
C ASP A 235 -7.85 -11.94 -3.70
N CYS A 236 -8.59 -11.84 -4.80
CA CYS A 236 -10.04 -11.65 -4.79
C CYS A 236 -10.79 -12.76 -4.04
N ALA A 237 -10.26 -13.99 -3.99
CA ALA A 237 -10.91 -15.10 -3.30
C ALA A 237 -10.86 -14.94 -1.77
N ARG A 238 -9.98 -14.07 -1.26
CA ARG A 238 -9.74 -13.91 0.19
C ARG A 238 -10.49 -12.75 0.82
N LEU A 239 -11.32 -12.01 0.07
CA LEU A 239 -12.06 -10.84 0.59
C LEU A 239 -12.82 -11.15 1.88
N SER A 240 -13.50 -12.29 1.98
CA SER A 240 -14.28 -12.68 3.17
C SER A 240 -13.44 -12.97 4.41
N SER A 241 -12.12 -13.16 4.25
CA SER A 241 -11.18 -13.42 5.34
C SER A 241 -10.40 -12.18 5.78
N MET A 242 -10.49 -11.08 5.02
CA MET A 242 -9.78 -9.84 5.33
C MET A 242 -10.43 -9.14 6.53
N PRO A 243 -9.64 -8.47 7.38
CA PRO A 243 -10.19 -7.73 8.51
C PRO A 243 -10.97 -6.50 8.04
N SER A 244 -11.92 -6.03 8.84
CA SER A 244 -12.43 -4.67 8.68
C SER A 244 -11.37 -3.64 9.07
N ILE A 245 -11.44 -2.46 8.46
CA ILE A 245 -10.57 -1.33 8.79
C ILE A 245 -11.45 -0.19 9.31
N SER A 246 -11.19 0.31 10.50
CA SER A 246 -12.02 1.34 11.12
C SER A 246 -11.23 2.60 11.43
N PHE A 247 -11.87 3.75 11.22
CA PHE A 247 -11.34 5.06 11.60
C PHE A 247 -12.14 5.59 12.79
N THR A 248 -11.46 5.99 13.86
CA THR A 248 -12.12 6.60 15.02
C THR A 248 -12.14 8.11 14.84
N ILE A 249 -13.34 8.68 14.69
CA ILE A 249 -13.55 10.10 14.42
C ILE A 249 -14.56 10.64 15.43
N GLY A 250 -14.13 11.59 16.27
CA GLY A 250 -14.99 12.18 17.29
C GLY A 250 -15.48 11.15 18.32
N GLY A 251 -14.63 10.17 18.65
CA GLY A 251 -14.96 9.07 19.57
C GLY A 251 -15.92 8.01 19.03
N LYS A 252 -16.28 8.05 17.74
CA LYS A 252 -17.10 7.02 17.08
C LYS A 252 -16.27 6.26 16.04
N GLU A 253 -16.46 4.96 15.96
CA GLU A 253 -15.81 4.11 14.96
C GLU A 253 -16.57 4.11 13.63
N PHE A 254 -15.84 4.32 12.54
CA PHE A 254 -16.30 4.28 11.15
C PHE A 254 -15.61 3.11 10.44
N GLU A 255 -16.28 1.96 10.46
CA GLU A 255 -15.82 0.69 9.90
C GLU A 255 -16.06 0.59 8.39
N LEU A 256 -15.01 0.20 7.65
CA LEU A 256 -15.08 -0.23 6.27
C LEU A 256 -14.87 -1.75 6.18
N LEU A 257 -15.77 -2.41 5.46
CA LEU A 257 -15.71 -3.83 5.17
C LEU A 257 -14.78 -4.11 3.98
N PRO A 258 -14.26 -5.34 3.82
CA PRO A 258 -13.35 -5.69 2.72
C PRO A 258 -13.85 -5.34 1.32
N ASN A 259 -15.13 -5.52 1.04
CA ASN A 259 -15.74 -5.16 -0.24
C ASN A 259 -15.88 -3.63 -0.46
N GLU A 260 -15.69 -2.82 0.57
CA GLU A 260 -15.81 -1.36 0.52
C GLU A 260 -14.44 -0.68 0.32
N TYR A 261 -13.35 -1.31 0.78
CA TYR A 261 -11.99 -0.79 0.61
C TYR A 261 -11.15 -1.55 -0.43
N ILE A 262 -11.58 -2.72 -0.92
CA ILE A 262 -10.92 -3.41 -2.05
C ILE A 262 -11.56 -2.99 -3.37
N LEU A 263 -10.71 -2.60 -4.32
CA LEU A 263 -11.10 -2.26 -5.68
C LEU A 263 -11.05 -3.53 -6.53
N LYS A 264 -12.10 -3.77 -7.32
CA LYS A 264 -12.16 -4.90 -8.26
C LYS A 264 -12.26 -4.36 -9.68
N THR A 265 -11.38 -4.83 -10.56
CA THR A 265 -11.40 -4.57 -12.01
C THR A 265 -11.57 -5.89 -12.75
N GLY A 266 -12.46 -5.93 -13.74
CA GLY A 266 -12.80 -7.18 -14.45
C GLY A 266 -13.85 -8.03 -13.71
N GLU A 267 -14.25 -9.12 -14.36
CA GLU A 267 -15.29 -10.03 -13.88
C GLU A 267 -14.83 -11.49 -13.99
N GLY A 268 -15.49 -12.37 -13.23
CA GLY A 268 -15.18 -13.80 -13.25
C GLY A 268 -13.74 -14.11 -12.83
N GLU A 269 -13.08 -14.99 -13.59
CA GLU A 269 -11.71 -15.44 -13.35
C GLU A 269 -10.65 -14.39 -13.71
N ASP A 270 -10.99 -13.41 -14.55
CA ASP A 270 -10.08 -12.31 -14.94
C ASP A 270 -10.16 -11.10 -13.98
N ALA A 271 -10.84 -11.27 -12.85
CA ALA A 271 -10.98 -10.22 -11.86
C ALA A 271 -9.65 -9.97 -11.13
N HIS A 272 -9.19 -8.72 -11.17
CA HIS A 272 -8.02 -8.24 -10.44
C HIS A 272 -8.49 -7.38 -9.27
N CYS A 273 -7.98 -7.67 -8.07
CA CYS A 273 -8.32 -6.93 -6.86
C CYS A 273 -7.11 -6.13 -6.35
N PHE A 274 -7.36 -4.90 -5.93
CA PHE A 274 -6.35 -3.96 -5.45
C PHE A 274 -6.77 -3.37 -4.11
N SER A 275 -5.81 -3.16 -3.22
CA SER A 275 -6.00 -2.38 -2.00
C SER A 275 -6.39 -0.95 -2.35
N GLY A 276 -7.46 -0.45 -1.73
CA GLY A 276 -7.87 0.96 -1.84
C GLY A 276 -7.01 1.92 -1.00
N PHE A 277 -5.93 1.43 -0.40
CA PHE A 277 -5.04 2.18 0.47
C PHE A 277 -3.74 2.57 -0.24
N MET A 278 -3.38 3.84 -0.15
CA MET A 278 -2.19 4.43 -0.75
C MET A 278 -1.27 5.01 0.33
N PRO A 279 0.04 4.70 0.33
CA PRO A 279 0.98 5.35 1.23
C PRO A 279 1.17 6.83 0.85
N LEU A 280 1.11 7.70 1.85
CA LEU A 280 1.36 9.13 1.74
C LEU A 280 1.96 9.65 3.05
N ASP A 281 3.24 9.99 3.02
CA ASP A 281 3.94 10.55 4.18
C ASP A 281 4.06 12.08 4.05
N ILE A 282 3.27 12.80 4.86
CA ILE A 282 3.37 14.25 4.98
C ILE A 282 4.26 14.59 6.19
N PRO A 283 5.39 15.29 6.00
CA PRO A 283 6.32 15.56 7.11
C PRO A 283 5.74 16.57 8.12
N PRO A 284 6.23 16.55 9.37
CA PRO A 284 5.96 17.61 10.34
C PRO A 284 6.38 19.00 9.82
N PRO A 285 5.73 20.10 10.25
CA PRO A 285 4.69 20.18 11.28
C PRO A 285 3.27 19.97 10.76
N ARG A 286 3.11 19.69 9.46
CA ARG A 286 1.78 19.56 8.85
C ARG A 286 1.20 18.18 9.14
N GLY A 287 1.95 17.11 8.92
CA GLY A 287 1.47 15.74 9.14
C GLY A 287 1.65 15.19 10.56
N PRO A 288 1.20 13.95 10.80
CA PRO A 288 0.70 12.99 9.81
C PRO A 288 -0.77 13.25 9.38
N HIS A 289 -1.07 13.01 8.11
CA HIS A 289 -2.42 13.16 7.55
C HIS A 289 -2.98 11.85 7.00
N TRP A 290 -4.29 11.74 7.06
CA TRP A 290 -5.09 10.86 6.23
C TRP A 290 -5.87 11.66 5.18
N ILE A 291 -6.07 11.06 4.01
CA ILE A 291 -7.02 11.54 3.01
C ILE A 291 -8.12 10.48 2.92
N LEU A 292 -9.32 10.87 3.32
CA LEU A 292 -10.52 10.03 3.27
C LEU A 292 -11.28 10.37 1.98
N GLY A 293 -11.01 9.58 0.94
CA GLY A 293 -11.59 9.77 -0.39
C GLY A 293 -12.94 9.07 -0.60
N ASP A 294 -13.25 8.81 -1.87
CA ASP A 294 -14.50 8.20 -2.32
C ASP A 294 -14.84 6.89 -1.60
N LEU A 295 -13.87 6.03 -1.30
CA LEU A 295 -14.14 4.75 -0.62
C LEU A 295 -14.79 4.97 0.75
N PHE A 296 -14.33 5.97 1.51
CA PHE A 296 -14.95 6.36 2.76
C PHE A 296 -16.29 7.06 2.52
N MET A 297 -16.33 8.01 1.58
CA MET A 297 -17.53 8.83 1.31
C MET A 297 -18.70 8.06 0.69
N ARG A 298 -18.45 6.91 0.05
CA ARG A 298 -19.49 5.99 -0.43
C ARG A 298 -20.15 5.21 0.71
N ARG A 299 -19.40 4.88 1.75
CA ARG A 299 -19.95 4.23 2.95
C ARG A 299 -20.61 5.24 3.88
N TYR A 300 -20.05 6.45 3.95
CA TYR A 300 -20.48 7.49 4.85
C TYR A 300 -20.88 8.77 4.12
N HIS A 301 -22.18 9.05 4.13
CA HIS A 301 -22.71 10.33 3.70
C HIS A 301 -21.99 11.46 4.44
N THR A 302 -21.49 12.43 3.69
CA THR A 302 -20.61 13.47 4.22
C THR A 302 -21.24 14.84 4.07
N VAL A 303 -21.32 15.58 5.18
CA VAL A 303 -21.80 16.97 5.23
C VAL A 303 -20.63 17.90 5.51
N PHE A 304 -20.48 18.91 4.68
CA PHE A 304 -19.53 19.99 4.84
C PHE A 304 -20.27 21.23 5.33
N ASP A 305 -20.19 21.49 6.64
CA ASP A 305 -20.88 22.60 7.27
C ASP A 305 -19.94 23.81 7.33
N TYR A 306 -20.03 24.64 6.28
CA TYR A 306 -19.22 25.85 6.12
C TYR A 306 -19.58 26.92 7.14
N GLY A 307 -20.86 27.02 7.52
CA GLY A 307 -21.33 27.98 8.51
C GLY A 307 -20.72 27.76 9.89
N ASN A 308 -20.61 26.49 10.32
CA ASN A 308 -20.07 26.13 11.63
C ASN A 308 -18.63 25.58 11.59
N LEU A 309 -18.01 25.54 10.41
CA LEU A 309 -16.66 25.01 10.18
C LEU A 309 -16.47 23.61 10.78
N ARG A 310 -17.29 22.67 10.33
CA ARG A 310 -17.26 21.27 10.78
C ARG A 310 -17.63 20.33 9.64
N VAL A 311 -17.22 19.07 9.77
CA VAL A 311 -17.58 17.99 8.84
C VAL A 311 -18.38 16.94 9.60
N GLY A 312 -19.43 16.40 8.97
CA GLY A 312 -20.35 15.44 9.57
C GLY A 312 -20.45 14.16 8.76
N PHE A 313 -20.43 13.00 9.44
CA PHE A 313 -20.49 11.68 8.81
C PHE A 313 -21.66 10.86 9.35
N ALA A 314 -22.48 10.31 8.45
CA ALA A 314 -23.54 9.35 8.77
C ALA A 314 -23.46 8.15 7.83
N GLU A 315 -24.04 7.01 8.21
CA GLU A 315 -24.10 5.84 7.33
C GLU A 315 -24.91 6.18 6.07
N ALA A 316 -24.36 5.93 4.88
CA ALA A 316 -25.10 6.12 3.63
C ALA A 316 -26.26 5.12 3.50
N ALA A 317 -27.36 5.54 2.87
CA ALA A 317 -28.57 4.73 2.72
C ALA A 317 -28.41 3.55 1.75
#